data_AF-A0A964ENR9-F1
#
_entry.id   AF-A0A964ENR9-F1
#
_cell.length_a   1.000
_cell.length_b   1.000
_cell.length_c   1.000
_cell.angle_alpha   90.00
_cell.angle_beta   90.00
_cell.angle_gamma   90.00
#
_symmetry.space_group_name_H-M   'P 1'
#
loop_
_entity.id
_entity.type
_entity.pdbx_description
1 polymer ?
#
loop_
_entity_poly.entity_id
_entity_poly.type
_entity_poly.pdbx_seq_one_letter_code
_entity_poly.pdbx_strand_id
1 'polypeptide(L)'
;MRVNCHRQIVFFGNDFLDFYNKQTRKVRTRIDWTLGLVRDLERIPSNYFKHIEGTELYEIRVSSGSDIFRIFCFFDKGMLVIVLNGFQKKTQKTPRKEIDKALKLQKLYKDGQKK
;
A
#
# COMPACT_ATOMS: atom_id res chain seq x y z
N MET A 1 -14.29 12.73 -22.03
CA MET A 1 -13.98 13.49 -20.80
C MET A 1 -13.03 12.64 -19.97
N ARG A 2 -11.76 13.05 -19.77
CA ARG A 2 -10.87 12.37 -18.82
C ARG A 2 -11.19 12.91 -17.44
N VAL A 3 -11.85 12.10 -16.61
CA VAL A 3 -11.92 12.38 -15.17
C VAL A 3 -10.50 12.19 -14.65
N ASN A 4 -9.87 13.29 -14.23
CA ASN A 4 -8.53 13.25 -13.64
C ASN A 4 -8.67 12.80 -12.19
N CYS A 5 -8.79 11.48 -11.98
CA CYS A 5 -8.69 10.86 -10.66
C CYS A 5 -7.23 10.99 -10.21
N HIS A 6 -6.94 11.93 -9.32
CA HIS A 6 -5.61 12.09 -8.75
C HIS A 6 -5.64 11.83 -7.26
N ARG A 7 -5.24 10.62 -6.86
CA ARG A 7 -5.16 10.25 -5.45
C ARG A 7 -3.88 10.75 -4.81
N GLN A 8 -4.00 11.45 -3.69
CA GLN A 8 -2.82 11.81 -2.92
C GLN A 8 -2.32 10.57 -2.18
N ILE A 9 -1.03 10.25 -2.28
CA ILE A 9 -0.41 9.14 -1.54
C ILE A 9 0.45 9.75 -0.43
N VAL A 10 0.19 9.35 0.81
CA VAL A 10 0.94 9.76 1.99
C VAL A 10 1.49 8.53 2.70
N PHE A 11 2.75 8.60 3.11
CA PHE A 11 3.40 7.54 3.89
C PHE A 11 3.25 7.87 5.38
N PHE A 12 2.70 6.93 6.16
CA PHE A 12 2.58 7.07 7.60
C PHE A 12 3.66 6.31 8.34
N GLY A 13 4.39 7.01 9.22
CA GLY A 13 5.54 6.44 9.93
C GLY A 13 6.71 6.13 8.99
N ASN A 14 7.63 5.29 9.47
CA ASN A 14 8.85 4.93 8.73
C ASN A 14 8.81 3.50 8.17
N ASP A 15 7.85 2.67 8.57
CA ASP A 15 7.81 1.25 8.23
C ASP A 15 7.86 0.98 6.71
N PHE A 16 7.09 1.74 5.94
CA PHE A 16 7.14 1.65 4.48
C PHE A 16 8.48 2.14 3.91
N LEU A 17 8.99 3.30 4.38
CA LEU A 17 10.23 3.87 3.88
C LEU A 17 11.44 2.98 4.18
N ASP A 18 11.49 2.41 5.39
CA ASP A 18 12.52 1.45 5.80
C ASP A 18 12.48 0.18 4.94
N PHE A 19 11.27 -0.32 4.64
CA PHE A 19 11.10 -1.41 3.69
C PHE A 19 11.57 -1.03 2.29
N TYR A 20 11.14 0.12 1.78
CA TYR A 20 11.42 0.61 0.42
C TYR A 20 12.92 0.83 0.19
N ASN A 21 13.60 1.46 1.15
CA ASN A 21 15.03 1.79 1.05
C ASN A 21 15.93 0.55 1.04
N LYS A 22 15.47 -0.57 1.60
CA LYS A 22 16.16 -1.86 1.55
C LYS A 22 16.05 -2.56 0.19
N GLN A 23 15.19 -2.08 -0.71
CA GLN A 23 14.95 -2.73 -1.99
C GLN A 23 15.97 -2.32 -3.06
N THR A 24 16.23 -3.24 -3.99
CA THR A 24 17.05 -2.96 -5.16
C THR A 24 16.42 -1.87 -6.03
N ARG A 25 17.23 -1.17 -6.84
CA ARG A 25 16.73 -0.13 -7.76
C ARG A 25 15.60 -0.64 -8.65
N LYS A 26 15.74 -1.85 -9.19
CA LYS A 26 14.73 -2.49 -10.04
C LYS A 26 13.40 -2.67 -9.33
N VAL A 27 13.43 -3.11 -8.06
CA VAL A 27 12.22 -3.29 -7.25
C VAL A 27 11.61 -1.94 -6.90
N ARG A 28 12.41 -0.95 -6.50
CA ARG A 28 11.94 0.42 -6.23
C ARG A 28 11.20 1.02 -7.43
N THR A 29 11.78 0.92 -8.63
CA THR A 29 11.12 1.37 -9.87
C THR A 29 9.77 0.68 -10.10
N ARG A 30 9.65 -0.63 -9.80
CA ARG A 30 8.37 -1.34 -9.90
C ARG A 30 7.36 -0.89 -8.86
N ILE A 31 7.81 -0.62 -7.63
CA ILE A 31 6.96 -0.05 -6.57
C ILE A 31 6.46 1.32 -6.99
N ASP A 32 7.34 2.22 -7.43
CA ASP A 32 7.01 3.59 -7.82
C ASP A 32 5.99 3.61 -8.97
N TRP A 33 6.21 2.76 -9.98
CA TRP A 33 5.28 2.61 -11.09
C TRP A 33 3.89 2.14 -10.63
N THR A 34 3.84 1.18 -9.71
CA THR A 34 2.56 0.66 -9.19
C THR A 34 1.85 1.70 -8.31
N LEU A 35 2.59 2.48 -7.52
CA LEU A 35 2.05 3.64 -6.79
C LEU A 35 1.50 4.70 -7.74
N GLY A 36 2.15 4.92 -8.89
CA GLY A 36 1.62 5.76 -9.96
C GLY A 36 0.26 5.27 -10.50
N LEU A 37 0.10 3.96 -10.72
CA LEU A 37 -1.21 3.41 -11.11
C LEU A 37 -2.29 3.68 -10.06
N VAL A 38 -1.96 3.50 -8.77
CA VAL A 38 -2.89 3.77 -7.67
C VAL A 38 -3.24 5.25 -7.60
N ARG A 39 -2.29 6.13 -7.94
CA ARG A 39 -2.50 7.57 -7.99
C ARG A 39 -3.44 7.99 -9.11
N ASP A 40 -3.23 7.47 -10.32
CA ASP A 40 -3.78 8.07 -11.54
C ASP A 40 -5.00 7.32 -12.11
N LEU A 41 -5.20 6.04 -11.77
CA LEU A 41 -6.31 5.25 -12.32
C LEU A 41 -7.56 5.33 -11.46
N GLU A 42 -8.67 5.83 -12.01
CA GLU A 42 -9.96 5.82 -11.32
C GLU A 42 -10.37 4.41 -10.86
N ARG A 43 -10.27 3.43 -11.75
CA ARG A 43 -10.50 2.02 -11.42
C ARG A 43 -9.19 1.24 -11.52
N ILE A 44 -8.62 0.92 -10.37
CA ILE A 44 -7.35 0.18 -10.31
C ILE A 44 -7.64 -1.32 -10.50
N PRO A 45 -6.93 -2.02 -11.39
CA PRO A 45 -7.09 -3.46 -11.55
C PRO A 45 -6.74 -4.23 -10.27
N SER A 46 -7.51 -5.28 -9.96
CA SER A 46 -7.34 -6.12 -8.76
C SER A 46 -6.00 -6.87 -8.68
N ASN A 47 -5.29 -6.94 -9.82
CA ASN A 47 -3.94 -7.48 -9.90
C ASN A 47 -2.90 -6.58 -9.23
N TYR A 48 -3.17 -5.27 -9.15
CA TYR A 48 -2.28 -4.27 -8.56
C TYR A 48 -2.80 -3.71 -7.23
N PHE A 49 -4.11 -3.74 -7.01
CA PHE A 49 -4.72 -3.16 -5.83
C PHE A 49 -5.94 -3.96 -5.40
N LYS A 50 -5.88 -4.59 -4.23
CA LYS A 50 -6.96 -5.45 -3.75
C LYS A 50 -7.32 -5.12 -2.31
N HIS A 51 -8.63 -5.08 -2.04
CA HIS A 51 -9.17 -4.99 -0.68
C HIS A 51 -8.90 -6.27 0.13
N ILE A 52 -8.58 -6.10 1.40
CA ILE A 52 -8.42 -7.21 2.35
C ILE A 52 -9.76 -7.42 3.07
N GLU A 53 -10.42 -8.51 2.73
CA GLU A 53 -11.72 -8.89 3.29
C GLU A 53 -11.71 -8.89 4.82
N GLY A 54 -12.78 -8.35 5.42
CA GLY A 54 -12.91 -8.22 6.88
C GLY A 54 -12.12 -7.06 7.51
N THR A 55 -11.51 -6.19 6.70
CA THR A 55 -10.77 -5.00 7.19
C THR A 55 -11.07 -3.76 6.34
N GLU A 56 -10.59 -2.60 6.75
CA GLU A 56 -10.57 -1.38 5.92
C GLU A 56 -9.28 -1.25 5.07
N LEU A 57 -8.42 -2.28 5.10
CA LEU A 57 -7.11 -2.25 4.46
C LEU A 57 -7.19 -2.70 3.00
N TYR A 58 -6.26 -2.17 2.22
CA TYR A 58 -5.98 -2.55 0.86
C TYR A 58 -4.52 -2.96 0.73
N GLU A 59 -4.24 -3.93 -0.15
CA GLU A 59 -2.90 -4.32 -0.55
C GLU A 59 -2.60 -3.85 -1.97
N ILE A 60 -1.49 -3.11 -2.10
CA ILE A 60 -0.84 -2.84 -3.37
C ILE A 60 0.08 -4.03 -3.67
N ARG A 61 -0.09 -4.61 -4.86
CA ARG A 61 0.52 -5.85 -5.30
C ARG A 61 1.60 -5.54 -6.32
N VAL A 62 2.85 -5.78 -5.94
CA VAL A 62 4.01 -5.57 -6.80
C VAL A 62 4.70 -6.91 -7.04
N SER A 63 5.07 -7.18 -8.29
CA SER A 63 5.89 -8.33 -8.66
C SER A 63 7.13 -7.87 -9.42
N SER A 64 8.26 -8.52 -9.16
CA SER A 64 9.51 -8.26 -9.86
C SER A 64 10.28 -9.58 -10.04
N GLY A 65 10.14 -10.20 -11.21
CA GLY A 65 10.63 -11.56 -11.43
C GLY A 65 9.87 -12.54 -10.54
N SER A 66 10.60 -13.37 -9.80
CA SER A 66 10.05 -14.33 -8.83
C SER A 66 9.64 -13.66 -7.50
N ASP A 67 10.07 -12.43 -7.25
CA ASP A 67 9.78 -11.74 -6.01
C ASP A 67 8.39 -11.08 -6.03
N ILE A 68 7.67 -11.27 -4.92
CA ILE A 68 6.32 -10.77 -4.73
C ILE A 68 6.34 -9.86 -3.50
N PHE A 69 5.88 -8.63 -3.65
CA PHE A 69 5.81 -7.63 -2.58
C PHE A 69 4.38 -7.18 -2.37
N ARG A 70 4.04 -6.89 -1.12
CA ARG A 70 2.74 -6.32 -0.74
C ARG A 70 2.97 -5.10 0.11
N ILE A 71 2.25 -4.03 -0.20
CA ILE A 71 2.28 -2.78 0.54
C ILE A 71 0.87 -2.52 1.02
N PHE A 72 0.69 -2.38 2.33
CA PHE A 72 -0.61 -2.12 2.92
C PHE A 72 -0.90 -0.64 3.00
N CYS A 73 -2.15 -0.30 2.74
CA CYS A 73 -2.65 1.05 2.76
C CYS A 73 -4.15 1.06 3.08
N PHE A 74 -4.71 2.24 3.29
CA PHE A 74 -6.15 2.44 3.37
C PHE A 74 -6.51 3.82 2.80
N PHE A 75 -7.79 4.01 2.50
CA PHE A 75 -8.30 5.32 2.10
C PHE A 75 -8.65 6.14 3.34
N ASP A 76 -8.17 7.38 3.37
CA ASP A 76 -8.66 8.42 4.26
C ASP A 76 -9.37 9.49 3.42
N LYS A 77 -10.44 10.09 3.96
CA LYS A 77 -11.18 11.24 3.40
C LYS A 77 -11.10 11.41 1.86
N GLY A 78 -11.84 10.59 1.12
CA GLY A 78 -11.94 10.73 -0.34
C GLY A 78 -10.76 10.12 -1.11
N MET A 79 -9.94 10.96 -1.73
CA MET A 79 -8.85 10.54 -2.63
C MET A 79 -7.49 10.37 -1.94
N LEU A 80 -7.42 10.40 -0.61
CA LEU A 80 -6.16 10.25 0.12
C LEU A 80 -5.91 8.77 0.44
N VAL A 81 -4.76 8.26 0.00
CA VAL A 81 -4.29 6.90 0.26
C VAL A 81 -3.14 6.95 1.26
N ILE A 82 -3.36 6.37 2.43
CA ILE A 82 -2.35 6.30 3.49
C ILE A 82 -1.65 4.95 3.41
N VAL A 83 -0.37 4.98 3.07
CA VAL A 83 0.51 3.80 3.00
C VAL A 83 1.16 3.58 4.36
N LEU A 84 1.09 2.34 4.85
CA LEU A 84 1.45 1.97 6.21
C LEU A 84 2.79 1.22 6.27
N ASN A 85 2.82 -0.01 5.74
CA ASN A 85 3.99 -0.88 5.75
C ASN A 85 4.06 -1.68 4.44
N GLY A 86 5.25 -2.20 4.14
CA GLY A 86 5.46 -3.11 3.03
C GLY A 86 6.32 -4.30 3.43
N PHE A 87 6.15 -5.42 2.73
CA PHE A 87 6.95 -6.62 2.96
C PHE A 87 7.14 -7.44 1.69
N GLN A 88 8.23 -8.20 1.65
CA GLN A 88 8.45 -9.23 0.65
C GLN A 88 7.74 -10.51 1.08
N LYS A 89 6.84 -10.99 0.24
CA LYS A 89 6.08 -12.20 0.47
C LYS A 89 6.93 -13.41 0.08
N LYS A 90 7.26 -14.24 1.07
CA LYS A 90 8.00 -15.50 0.87
C LYS A 90 7.11 -16.75 0.79
N THR A 91 5.82 -16.60 1.08
CA THR A 91 4.84 -17.69 1.16
C THR A 91 3.59 -17.38 0.33
N GLN A 92 2.78 -18.39 0.03
CA GLN A 92 1.52 -18.23 -0.74
C GLN A 92 0.46 -17.38 -0.03
N LYS A 93 0.40 -17.40 1.31
CA LYS A 93 -0.58 -16.62 2.10
C LYS A 93 0.05 -15.37 2.68
N THR A 94 -0.74 -14.31 2.78
CA THR A 94 -0.32 -13.08 3.48
C THR A 94 -0.17 -13.39 4.98
N PRO A 95 1.01 -13.16 5.59
CA PRO A 95 1.20 -13.46 7.00
C PRO A 95 0.28 -12.61 7.87
N ARG A 96 -0.46 -13.24 8.79
CA ARG A 96 -1.41 -12.55 9.69
C ARG A 96 -0.75 -11.44 10.51
N LYS A 97 0.51 -11.66 10.93
CA LYS A 97 1.33 -10.69 11.65
C LYS A 97 1.48 -9.34 10.92
N GLU A 98 1.60 -9.36 9.59
CA GLU A 98 1.74 -8.14 8.80
C GLU A 98 0.41 -7.37 8.73
N ILE A 99 -0.71 -8.10 8.65
CA ILE A 99 -2.06 -7.51 8.68
C ILE A 99 -2.32 -6.88 10.05
N ASP A 100 -2.02 -7.60 11.13
CA ASP A 100 -2.19 -7.09 12.50
C ASP A 100 -1.34 -5.83 12.74
N LYS A 101 -0.13 -5.78 12.17
CA LYS A 101 0.72 -4.58 12.20
C LYS A 101 0.08 -3.42 11.45
N ALA A 102 -0.42 -3.64 10.25
CA ALA A 102 -1.11 -2.61 9.47
C ALA A 102 -2.35 -2.07 10.20
N LEU A 103 -3.17 -2.95 10.80
CA LEU A 103 -4.33 -2.53 11.58
C LEU A 103 -3.94 -1.66 12.79
N LYS A 104 -2.84 -1.99 13.48
CA LYS A 104 -2.30 -1.15 14.55
C LYS A 104 -1.85 0.22 14.05
N LEU A 105 -1.11 0.28 12.93
CA LEU A 105 -0.67 1.54 12.34
C LEU A 105 -1.85 2.41 11.87
N GLN A 106 -2.87 1.79 11.25
CA GLN A 106 -4.11 2.48 10.89
C GLN A 106 -4.80 3.09 12.10
N LYS A 107 -4.92 2.32 13.20
CA LYS A 107 -5.50 2.82 14.44
C LYS A 107 -4.72 4.01 15.00
N LEU A 108 -3.39 3.91 15.05
CA LEU A 108 -2.52 5.01 15.51
C LEU A 108 -2.70 6.28 14.67
N TYR A 109 -2.79 6.16 13.34
CA TYR A 109 -3.08 7.28 12.45
C TYR A 109 -4.43 7.93 12.77
N LYS A 110 -5.50 7.12 12.87
CA LYS A 110 -6.86 7.60 13.13
C LYS A 110 -6.98 8.27 14.51
N ASP A 111 -6.30 7.73 15.53
CA ASP A 111 -6.31 8.30 16.87
C ASP A 111 -5.52 9.62 16.94
N GLY A 112 -4.44 9.75 16.14
CA GLY A 112 -3.67 10.99 16.03
C GLY A 112 -4.45 12.16 15.40
N GLN A 113 -5.44 11.89 14.55
CA GLN A 113 -6.29 12.93 13.94
C GLN A 113 -7.43 13.41 14.86
N LYS A 114 -7.70 12.73 15.98
CA LYS A 114 -8.80 13.06 16.91
C LYS A 114 -8.39 14.03 18.04
N LYS A 115 -7.15 14.49 18.03
CA LYS A 115 -6.63 15.52 18.94
C LYS A 115 -6.60 16.86 18.21
#